data_AF-A0A7Z1R3R0-F1
#
_entry.id   AF-A0A7Z1R3R0-F1
#
_cell.length_a   1.000
_cell.length_b   1.000
_cell.length_c   1.000
_cell.angle_alpha   90.00
_cell.angle_beta   90.00
_cell.angle_gamma   90.00
#
_symmetry.space_group_name_H-M   'P 1'
#
loop_
_entity.id
_entity.type
_entity.pdbx_description
1 polymer ?
#
loop_
_entity_poly.entity_id
_entity_poly.type
_entity_poly.pdbx_seq_one_letter_code
_entity_poly.pdbx_strand_id
1 'polypeptide(L)'
;MVILCGFAVAFAGDEVAQGPSRRVAFAISGGASKGAYEAGLNWAIVRVFAQAEEFNAVLGARYRTFEPASFAGASAGGINTLLGGLSWCMLPEAEGGPANRIDDNIFRDVWLLPDVNSLLPPE
;
A
#
# COMPACT_ATOMS: atom_id res chain seq x y z
N MET A 1 15.21 -6.60 16.72
CA MET A 1 14.61 -6.33 15.40
C MET A 1 13.18 -6.84 15.47
N VAL A 2 12.22 -5.96 15.74
CA VAL A 2 10.81 -6.33 15.88
C VAL A 2 10.06 -5.67 14.75
N ILE A 3 9.67 -6.45 13.75
CA ILE A 3 8.57 -6.08 12.86
C ILE A 3 7.31 -6.25 13.71
N LEU A 4 6.90 -5.18 14.39
CA LEU A 4 5.60 -5.14 15.06
C LEU A 4 4.56 -4.73 14.01
N CYS A 5 4.39 -5.58 13.00
CA CYS A 5 3.20 -5.56 12.15
C CYS A 5 2.10 -6.29 12.94
N GLY A 6 1.46 -5.56 13.87
CA GLY A 6 0.20 -6.00 14.45
C GLY A 6 -0.92 -5.88 13.41
N PHE A 7 -0.98 -6.79 12.43
CA PHE A 7 -2.16 -6.91 11.56
C PHE A 7 -3.22 -7.76 12.28
N ALA A 8 -4.09 -7.09 13.04
CA ALA A 8 -5.33 -7.71 13.51
C ALA A 8 -6.38 -7.65 12.39
N VAL A 9 -6.35 -8.62 11.46
CA VAL A 9 -7.49 -8.86 10.56
C VAL A 9 -8.56 -9.61 11.34
N ALA A 10 -9.50 -8.86 11.92
CA ALA A 10 -10.65 -9.45 12.60
C ALA A 10 -11.69 -9.93 11.57
N PHE A 11 -11.79 -11.24 11.36
CA PHE A 11 -12.94 -11.86 10.70
C PHE A 11 -14.12 -11.78 11.65
N ALA A 12 -15.18 -11.08 11.25
CA ALA A 12 -16.37 -10.93 12.06
C ALA A 12 -17.59 -11.41 11.27
N GLY A 13 -18.46 -12.17 11.95
CA GLY A 13 -19.67 -12.76 11.36
C GLY A 13 -20.66 -11.73 10.81
N ASP A 14 -21.65 -12.22 10.05
CA ASP A 14 -22.55 -11.46 9.16
C ASP A 14 -23.16 -10.16 9.72
N GLU A 15 -23.43 -10.06 11.02
CA GLU A 15 -23.98 -8.84 11.65
C GLU A 15 -22.97 -7.68 11.69
N VAL A 16 -21.68 -7.98 11.62
CA VAL A 16 -20.59 -7.01 11.79
C VAL A 16 -20.28 -6.32 10.45
N ALA A 17 -20.76 -6.81 9.31
CA ALA A 17 -20.49 -6.23 8.00
C ALA A 17 -21.13 -4.85 7.74
N GLN A 18 -22.09 -4.41 8.56
CA GLN A 18 -22.84 -3.14 8.38
C GLN A 18 -22.39 -1.98 9.30
N GLY A 19 -21.22 -2.10 9.94
CA GLY A 19 -20.67 -1.05 10.81
C GLY A 19 -19.92 0.05 10.05
N PRO A 20 -19.71 1.23 10.67
CA PRO A 20 -18.97 2.34 10.07
C PRO A 20 -17.55 1.95 9.62
N SER A 21 -17.01 2.66 8.62
CA SER A 21 -15.67 2.46 8.07
C SER A 21 -14.63 2.37 9.19
N ARG A 22 -13.74 1.38 9.12
CA ARG A 22 -12.65 1.28 10.11
C ARG A 22 -11.50 2.18 9.69
N ARG A 23 -11.22 3.16 10.54
CA ARG A 23 -10.07 4.04 10.40
C ARG A 23 -8.78 3.33 10.76
N VAL A 24 -7.82 3.32 9.85
CA VAL A 24 -6.52 2.67 10.03
C VAL A 24 -5.39 3.66 9.81
N ALA A 25 -4.27 3.48 10.51
CA ALA A 25 -3.07 4.29 10.33
C ALA A 25 -1.93 3.38 9.85
N PHE A 26 -1.21 3.83 8.83
CA PHE A 26 -0.06 3.13 8.26
C PHE A 26 1.24 3.71 8.82
N ALA A 27 2.11 2.86 9.33
CA ALA A 27 3.45 3.21 9.78
C ALA A 27 4.49 2.36 9.05
N ILE A 28 5.37 3.00 8.29
CA ILE A 28 6.37 2.34 7.43
C ILE A 28 7.78 2.63 7.95
N SER A 29 8.54 1.60 8.27
CA SER A 29 9.90 1.73 8.79
C SER A 29 10.87 2.24 7.73
N GLY A 30 11.93 2.91 8.19
CA GLY A 30 13.08 3.21 7.34
C GLY A 30 14.07 2.05 7.28
N GLY A 31 14.88 2.03 6.23
CA GLY A 31 15.94 1.03 6.07
C GLY A 31 16.86 1.26 4.88
N ALA A 32 17.09 2.53 4.49
CA ALA A 32 17.83 2.90 3.28
C ALA A 32 17.36 2.08 2.06
N SER A 33 18.22 1.27 1.45
CA SER A 33 17.90 0.45 0.28
C SER A 33 16.80 -0.59 0.53
N LYS A 34 16.46 -0.90 1.79
CA LYS A 34 15.35 -1.81 2.13
C LYS A 34 13.98 -1.28 1.72
N GLY A 35 13.83 0.02 1.50
CA GLY A 35 12.57 0.60 1.03
C GLY A 35 12.08 -0.01 -0.28
N ALA A 36 13.00 -0.40 -1.18
CA ALA A 36 12.68 -1.09 -2.42
C ALA A 36 12.08 -2.50 -2.20
N TYR A 37 12.54 -3.21 -1.17
CA TYR A 37 11.99 -4.53 -0.82
C TYR A 37 10.60 -4.39 -0.17
N GLU A 38 10.38 -3.32 0.59
CA GLU A 38 9.09 -3.04 1.23
C GLU A 38 8.06 -2.45 0.26
N ALA A 39 8.49 -1.88 -0.87
CA ALA A 39 7.64 -1.17 -1.83
C ALA A 39 6.51 -2.03 -2.40
N GLY A 40 6.83 -3.26 -2.83
CA GLY A 40 5.83 -4.19 -3.39
C GLY A 40 4.78 -4.60 -2.35
N LEU A 41 5.20 -4.82 -1.10
CA LEU A 41 4.28 -5.15 -0.01
C LEU A 41 3.37 -3.96 0.33
N ASN A 42 3.94 -2.75 0.43
CA ASN A 42 3.16 -1.54 0.69
C ASN A 42 2.13 -1.27 -0.41
N TRP A 43 2.52 -1.40 -1.68
CA TRP A 43 1.59 -1.32 -2.82
C TRP A 43 0.45 -2.32 -2.71
N ALA A 44 0.76 -3.59 -2.47
CA ALA A 44 -0.24 -4.66 -2.39
C ALA A 44 -1.26 -4.40 -1.28
N ILE A 45 -0.80 -3.94 -0.11
CA ILE A 45 -1.68 -3.62 1.02
C ILE A 45 -2.63 -2.46 0.67
N VAL A 46 -2.08 -1.35 0.14
CA VAL A 46 -2.89 -0.19 -0.27
C VAL A 46 -3.92 -0.59 -1.32
N ARG A 47 -3.52 -1.40 -2.30
CA ARG A 47 -4.40 -1.88 -3.37
C ARG A 47 -5.53 -2.76 -2.86
N VAL A 48 -5.23 -3.73 -1.99
CA VAL A 48 -6.23 -4.62 -1.39
C VAL A 48 -7.27 -3.81 -0.60
N PHE A 49 -6.84 -2.78 0.14
CA PHE A 49 -7.77 -1.93 0.86
C PHE A 49 -8.58 -1.01 -0.04
N ALA A 50 -8.00 -0.48 -1.11
CA ALA A 50 -8.70 0.35 -2.08
C ALA A 50 -9.74 -0.45 -2.89
N GLN A 51 -9.48 -1.73 -3.16
CA GLN A 51 -10.35 -2.62 -3.94
C GLN A 51 -11.10 -3.65 -3.08
N ALA A 52 -11.24 -3.42 -1.77
CA ALA A 52 -11.86 -4.38 -0.85
C ALA A 52 -13.28 -4.78 -1.29
N GLU A 53 -14.02 -3.88 -1.91
CA GLU A 53 -15.37 -4.15 -2.43
C GLU A 53 -15.38 -5.08 -3.64
N GLU A 54 -14.38 -5.03 -4.52
CA GLU A 54 -14.24 -5.97 -5.64
C GLU A 54 -13.94 -7.38 -5.12
N PHE A 55 -13.09 -7.49 -4.09
CA PHE A 55 -12.79 -8.78 -3.45
C PHE A 55 -13.99 -9.36 -2.69
N ASN A 56 -14.86 -8.51 -2.12
CA ASN A 56 -16.12 -8.94 -1.50
C ASN A 56 -17.00 -9.72 -2.48
N ALA A 57 -17.11 -9.20 -3.72
CA ALA A 57 -17.92 -9.81 -4.76
C ALA A 57 -17.38 -11.19 -5.18
N VAL A 58 -16.06 -11.37 -5.17
CA VAL A 58 -15.40 -12.61 -5.62
C VAL A 58 -15.41 -13.70 -4.54
N LEU A 59 -15.18 -13.33 -3.27
CA LEU A 59 -15.02 -14.30 -2.18
C LEU A 59 -16.33 -14.63 -1.46
N GLY A 60 -17.44 -13.99 -1.81
CA GLY A 60 -18.74 -14.17 -1.15
C GLY A 60 -18.75 -13.74 0.33
N ALA A 61 -17.71 -13.06 0.78
CA ALA A 61 -17.52 -12.56 2.13
C ALA A 61 -17.62 -11.03 2.13
N ARG A 62 -18.43 -10.46 3.02
CA ARG A 62 -18.52 -9.00 3.19
C ARG A 62 -17.34 -8.49 4.04
N TYR A 63 -16.20 -8.19 3.41
CA TYR A 63 -15.15 -7.40 4.04
C TYR A 63 -15.62 -5.97 4.29
N ARG A 64 -15.28 -5.45 5.47
CA ARG A 64 -15.58 -4.07 5.84
C ARG A 64 -14.75 -3.09 5.02
N THR A 65 -15.33 -1.92 4.72
CA THR A 65 -14.61 -0.80 4.11
C THR A 65 -13.56 -0.25 5.09
N PHE A 66 -12.33 -0.10 4.61
CA PHE A 66 -11.21 0.47 5.35
C PHE A 66 -10.96 1.90 4.86
N GLU A 67 -10.68 2.80 5.80
CA GLU A 67 -10.36 4.19 5.52
C GLU A 67 -9.00 4.53 6.17
N PRO A 68 -7.94 4.75 5.39
CA PRO A 68 -6.68 5.24 5.93
C PRO A 68 -6.88 6.64 6.49
N ALA A 69 -6.70 6.78 7.80
CA ALA A 69 -6.70 8.06 8.48
C ALA A 69 -5.35 8.77 8.37
N SER A 70 -4.25 8.01 8.25
CA SER A 70 -2.90 8.58 8.13
C SER A 70 -1.88 7.59 7.58
N PHE A 71 -0.82 8.16 7.01
CA PHE A 71 0.40 7.46 6.61
C PHE A 71 1.59 8.16 7.29
N ALA A 72 2.48 7.40 7.92
CA ALA A 72 3.71 7.89 8.52
C ALA A 72 4.90 6.97 8.17
N GLY A 73 6.09 7.54 8.05
CA GLY A 73 7.31 6.77 7.83
C GLY A 73 8.58 7.59 7.93
N ALA A 74 9.72 6.91 7.98
CA ALA A 74 11.03 7.52 8.20
C ALA A 74 12.03 7.10 7.13
N SER A 75 12.91 8.03 6.69
CA SER A 75 13.93 7.77 5.66
C SER A 75 13.29 7.14 4.39
N ALA A 76 13.79 5.99 3.94
CA ALA A 76 13.22 5.21 2.84
C ALA A 76 11.75 4.82 3.04
N GLY A 77 11.32 4.61 4.29
CA GLY A 77 9.91 4.37 4.61
C GLY A 77 9.05 5.60 4.34
N GLY A 78 9.60 6.81 4.47
CA GLY A 78 8.92 8.07 4.15
C GLY A 78 8.60 8.20 2.65
N ILE A 79 9.42 7.61 1.77
CA ILE A 79 9.10 7.52 0.33
C ILE A 79 7.87 6.64 0.15
N ASN A 80 7.87 5.42 0.69
CA ASN A 80 6.73 4.50 0.62
C ASN A 80 5.46 5.09 1.27
N THR A 81 5.60 5.90 2.32
CA THR A 81 4.52 6.65 2.96
C THR A 81 3.88 7.64 1.99
N LEU A 82 4.69 8.44 1.30
CA LEU A 82 4.20 9.39 0.31
C LEU A 82 3.50 8.66 -0.85
N LEU A 83 4.11 7.59 -1.35
CA LEU A 83 3.53 6.77 -2.43
C LEU A 83 2.20 6.12 -2.01
N GLY A 84 2.09 5.65 -0.77
CA GLY A 84 0.84 5.13 -0.20
C GLY A 84 -0.27 6.16 -0.17
N GLY A 85 0.02 7.37 0.32
CA GLY A 85 -0.97 8.46 0.34
C GLY A 85 -1.39 8.90 -1.07
N LEU A 86 -0.44 9.03 -2.00
CA LEU A 86 -0.73 9.37 -3.39
C LEU A 86 -1.57 8.30 -4.07
N SER A 87 -1.16 7.03 -3.96
CA SER A 87 -1.89 5.90 -4.55
C SER A 87 -3.30 5.75 -3.99
N TRP A 88 -3.55 6.16 -2.74
CA TRP A 88 -4.88 6.16 -2.15
C TRP A 88 -5.78 7.27 -2.72
N CYS A 89 -5.20 8.44 -3.01
CA CYS A 89 -5.94 9.60 -3.50
C CYS A 89 -6.09 9.63 -5.03
N MET A 90 -5.36 8.79 -5.76
CA MET A 90 -5.43 8.70 -7.22
C MET A 90 -6.73 8.04 -7.67
N LEU A 91 -7.23 8.48 -8.82
CA LEU A 91 -8.33 7.81 -9.51
C LEU A 91 -7.92 6.38 -9.86
N PRO A 92 -8.86 5.41 -9.83
CA PRO A 92 -8.61 4.08 -10.37
C PRO A 92 -8.19 4.13 -11.85
N GLU A 93 -7.35 3.19 -12.27
CA GLU A 93 -6.91 3.07 -13.67
C GLU A 93 -8.10 2.95 -14.64
N ALA A 94 -9.16 2.23 -14.23
CA ALA A 94 -10.40 2.09 -15.00
C ALA A 94 -11.15 3.41 -15.23
N GLU A 95 -10.89 4.43 -14.40
CA GLU A 95 -11.49 5.76 -14.47
C GLU A 95 -10.55 6.80 -15.09
N GLY A 96 -9.46 6.34 -15.72
CA GLY A 96 -8.45 7.22 -16.35
C GLY A 96 -7.34 7.68 -15.41
N GLY A 97 -7.20 7.05 -14.24
CA GLY A 97 -6.04 7.21 -13.37
C GLY A 97 -4.76 6.57 -13.94
N PRO A 98 -3.61 6.81 -13.30
CA PRO A 98 -2.33 6.20 -13.70
C PRO A 98 -2.35 4.68 -13.52
N ALA A 99 -1.41 3.99 -14.19
CA ALA A 99 -1.26 2.55 -14.09
C ALA A 99 -1.06 2.12 -12.62
N ASN A 100 -1.81 1.09 -12.20
CA ASN A 100 -1.76 0.59 -10.83
C ASN A 100 -1.76 -0.95 -10.81
N ARG A 101 -0.97 -1.58 -11.67
CA ARG A 101 -0.84 -3.04 -11.81
C ARG A 101 0.41 -3.57 -11.10
N ILE A 102 0.50 -4.89 -10.96
CA ILE A 102 1.65 -5.54 -10.28
C ILE A 102 2.99 -5.26 -10.98
N ASP A 103 2.97 -5.21 -12.30
CA ASP A 103 4.12 -5.00 -13.17
C ASP A 103 4.34 -3.52 -13.53
N ASP A 104 3.37 -2.66 -13.24
CA ASP A 104 3.34 -1.25 -13.63
C ASP A 104 2.61 -0.42 -12.57
N ASN A 105 3.38 0.19 -11.66
CA ASN A 105 2.87 1.04 -10.60
C ASN A 105 3.96 1.96 -10.06
N ILE A 106 3.52 3.06 -9.44
CA ILE A 106 4.42 4.11 -8.93
C ILE A 106 5.41 3.64 -7.86
N PHE A 107 5.07 2.60 -7.07
CA PHE A 107 6.01 2.05 -6.08
C PHE A 107 7.18 1.36 -6.77
N ARG A 108 6.90 0.54 -7.77
CA ARG A 108 7.92 -0.11 -8.59
C ARG A 108 8.79 0.92 -9.29
N ASP A 109 8.18 1.89 -9.97
CA ASP A 109 8.91 2.83 -10.80
C ASP A 109 9.85 3.71 -9.99
N VAL A 110 9.40 4.25 -8.86
CA VAL A 110 10.24 5.10 -7.99
C VAL A 110 11.45 4.35 -7.44
N TRP A 111 11.33 3.04 -7.19
CA TRP A 111 12.43 2.24 -6.66
C TRP A 111 13.32 1.60 -7.75
N LEU A 112 12.84 1.50 -8.99
CA LEU A 112 13.62 0.98 -10.13
C LEU A 112 14.25 2.08 -11.00
N LEU A 113 13.71 3.31 -10.98
CA LEU A 113 14.25 4.47 -11.69
C LEU A 113 15.69 4.84 -11.30
N PRO A 114 16.08 4.80 -10.00
CA PRO A 114 17.48 4.90 -9.63
C PRO A 114 18.17 3.58 -9.99
N ASP A 115 18.64 3.49 -11.23
CA ASP A 115 19.44 2.35 -11.67
C ASP A 115 20.70 2.25 -10.82
N VAL A 116 21.02 1.06 -10.32
CA VAL A 116 22.24 0.85 -9.52
C VAL A 116 23.49 1.26 -10.30
N ASN A 117 23.46 1.15 -11.63
CA ASN A 117 24.56 1.57 -12.48
C ASN A 117 24.75 3.10 -12.48
N SER A 118 23.68 3.87 -12.24
CA SER A 118 23.76 5.33 -12.10
C SER A 118 24.28 5.81 -10.74
N LEU A 119 24.50 4.88 -9.80
CA LEU A 119 25.10 5.13 -8.48
C LEU A 119 26.57 4.71 -8.40
N LEU A 120 27.11 4.08 -9.45
CA LEU A 120 28.52 3.78 -9.55
C LEU A 120 29.26 4.98 -10.17
N PRO A 121 30.48 5.30 -9.72
CA PRO A 121 31.28 6.33 -10.37
C PRO A 121 31.52 5.98 -11.85
N PRO A 122 31.53 6.97 -12.75
CA PRO A 122 31.89 6.74 -14.14
C PRO A 122 33.32 6.20 -14.21
N GLU A 123 33.55 5.25 -15.12
CA GLU A 123 34.90 4.74 -15.44
C GLU A 123 35.81 5.84 -16.00
#